data_AF-A0A0G0MT49-F1
#
_entry.id   AF-A0A0G0MT49-F1
#
_cell.length_a   1.000
_cell.length_b   1.000
_cell.length_c   1.000
_cell.angle_alpha   90.00
_cell.angle_beta   90.00
_cell.angle_gamma   90.00
#
_symmetry.space_group_name_H-M   'P 1'
#
loop_
_entity.id
_entity.type
_entity.pdbx_description
1 polymer ?
#
loop_
_entity_poly.entity_id
_entity_poly.type
_entity_poly.pdbx_seq_one_letter_code
_entity_poly.pdbx_strand_id
1 'polypeptide(L)'
;MARSSKKGPYIDERLIKKLSRLRAGDKTLIKTWSRSCSIAPEMVGYTFGVHNGKQFIAVYITEDMVGHKLGEFSPTVKFGRHGGKMQKELEQKAAEKETGKIEASKKEEVKK
;
A
#
# COMPACT_ATOMS: atom_id res chain seq x y z
N MET A 1 -5.90 -13.70 9.77
CA MET A 1 -5.76 -15.14 10.11
C MET A 1 -5.04 -15.85 8.98
N ALA A 2 -4.01 -16.63 9.33
CA ALA A 2 -3.24 -17.42 8.37
C ALA A 2 -4.03 -18.66 7.93
N ARG A 3 -3.76 -19.17 6.72
CA ARG A 3 -4.27 -20.47 6.29
C ARG A 3 -3.53 -21.58 7.03
N SER A 4 -4.11 -22.77 7.09
CA SER A 4 -3.43 -23.96 7.59
C SER A 4 -2.11 -24.20 6.82
N SER A 5 -1.03 -24.50 7.55
CA SER A 5 0.31 -24.74 7.02
C SER A 5 0.33 -25.80 5.91
N LYS A 6 -0.49 -26.85 6.03
CA LYS A 6 -0.61 -27.93 5.03
C LYS A 6 -1.08 -27.45 3.66
N LYS A 7 -1.82 -26.33 3.58
CA LYS A 7 -2.44 -25.83 2.33
C LYS A 7 -1.59 -24.79 1.59
N GLY A 8 -0.53 -24.30 2.20
CA GLY A 8 0.31 -23.23 1.63
C GLY A 8 -0.38 -21.86 1.49
N PRO A 9 0.40 -20.83 1.11
CA PRO A 9 -0.13 -19.51 0.80
C PRO A 9 -1.10 -19.57 -0.38
N TYR A 10 -2.15 -18.77 -0.33
CA TYR A 10 -3.05 -18.62 -1.48
C TYR A 10 -2.49 -17.57 -2.42
N ILE A 11 -2.22 -17.94 -3.67
CA ILE A 11 -1.79 -17.03 -4.73
C ILE A 11 -2.77 -17.16 -5.90
N ASP A 12 -3.23 -16.02 -6.43
CA ASP A 12 -4.13 -16.00 -7.57
C ASP A 12 -3.36 -16.23 -8.88
N GLU A 13 -3.69 -17.30 -9.61
CA GLU A 13 -3.07 -17.64 -10.89
C GLU A 13 -3.17 -16.51 -11.92
N ARG A 14 -4.23 -15.69 -11.87
CA ARG A 14 -4.40 -14.55 -12.79
C ARG A 14 -3.35 -13.47 -12.54
N LEU A 15 -2.90 -13.31 -11.29
CA LEU A 15 -1.84 -12.36 -10.95
C LEU A 15 -0.50 -12.88 -11.45
N ILE A 16 -0.20 -14.16 -11.23
CA ILE A 16 1.04 -14.80 -11.72
C ILE A 16 1.14 -14.69 -13.24
N LYS A 17 0.05 -14.98 -13.96
CA LYS A 17 0.00 -14.86 -15.44
C LYS A 17 0.19 -13.43 -15.95
N LYS A 18 -0.18 -12.41 -15.15
CA LYS A 18 0.08 -11.00 -15.50
C LYS A 18 1.53 -10.65 -15.22
N LEU A 19 2.07 -11.14 -14.12
CA LEU A 19 3.45 -10.90 -13.69
C LEU A 19 4.45 -11.51 -14.68
N SER A 20 4.19 -12.72 -15.18
CA SER A 20 5.06 -13.39 -16.15
C SER A 20 5.16 -12.68 -17.51
N ARG A 21 4.24 -11.77 -17.82
CA ARG A 21 4.23 -10.98 -19.06
C ARG A 21 4.97 -9.65 -18.90
N LEU A 22 5.26 -9.25 -17.67
CA LEU A 22 5.91 -7.99 -17.34
C LEU A 22 7.40 -8.22 -17.11
N ARG A 23 8.21 -7.21 -17.41
CA ARG A 23 9.63 -7.24 -17.10
C ARG A 23 9.85 -6.64 -15.71
N ALA A 24 10.92 -7.10 -15.05
CA ALA A 24 11.35 -6.52 -13.79
C ALA A 24 11.65 -5.02 -13.98
N GLY A 25 10.98 -4.17 -13.20
CA GLY A 25 11.10 -2.70 -13.28
C GLY A 25 10.01 -1.99 -14.08
N ASP A 26 9.09 -2.72 -14.72
CA ASP A 26 7.93 -2.11 -15.36
C ASP A 26 6.99 -1.46 -14.32
N LYS A 27 6.79 -0.15 -14.43
CA LYS A 27 5.92 0.64 -13.54
C LYS A 27 4.42 0.45 -13.83
N THR A 28 4.05 -0.66 -14.49
CA THR A 28 2.67 -0.93 -14.88
C THR A 28 1.83 -1.23 -13.64
N LEU A 29 0.67 -0.57 -13.53
CA LEU A 29 -0.27 -0.79 -12.45
C LEU A 29 -1.08 -2.09 -12.69
N ILE A 30 -0.81 -3.13 -11.92
CA ILE A 30 -1.53 -4.41 -12.01
C ILE A 30 -2.82 -4.33 -11.20
N LYS A 31 -3.96 -4.15 -11.88
CA LYS A 31 -5.28 -4.12 -11.21
C LYS A 31 -5.70 -5.51 -10.72
N THR A 32 -6.13 -5.59 -9.47
CA THR A 32 -6.60 -6.81 -8.82
C THR A 32 -7.78 -6.58 -7.87
N TRP A 33 -8.73 -7.51 -7.91
CA TRP A 33 -9.79 -7.65 -6.90
C TRP A 33 -9.45 -8.71 -5.85
N SER A 34 -8.38 -9.48 -6.06
CA SER A 34 -7.98 -10.59 -5.21
C SER A 34 -7.28 -10.09 -3.95
N ARG A 35 -8.07 -9.56 -3.01
CA ARG A 35 -7.60 -9.06 -1.71
C ARG A 35 -7.09 -10.17 -0.79
N SER A 36 -7.51 -11.42 -1.02
CA SER A 36 -7.15 -12.59 -0.22
C SER A 36 -5.80 -13.20 -0.62
N CYS A 37 -5.26 -12.81 -1.78
CA CYS A 37 -3.98 -13.23 -2.32
C CYS A 37 -2.84 -12.85 -1.37
N SER A 38 -1.95 -13.79 -1.14
CA SER A 38 -0.75 -13.64 -0.32
C SER A 38 0.37 -13.10 -1.20
N ILE A 39 1.15 -12.17 -0.68
CA ILE A 39 2.26 -11.56 -1.41
C ILE A 39 3.38 -12.58 -1.50
N ALA A 40 3.71 -12.97 -2.74
CA ALA A 40 4.83 -13.85 -3.05
C ALA A 40 6.12 -13.04 -3.28
N PRO A 41 7.31 -13.62 -3.05
CA PRO A 41 8.58 -12.94 -3.30
C PRO A 41 8.73 -12.41 -4.73
N GLU A 42 8.16 -13.10 -5.72
CA GLU A 42 8.19 -12.70 -7.12
C GLU A 42 7.45 -11.37 -7.40
N MET A 43 6.54 -10.96 -6.50
CA MET A 43 5.73 -9.75 -6.64
C MET A 43 6.45 -8.49 -6.14
N VAL A 44 7.62 -8.63 -5.52
CA VAL A 44 8.42 -7.51 -5.01
C VAL A 44 8.88 -6.64 -6.17
N GLY A 45 8.78 -5.32 -6.00
CA GLY A 45 9.18 -4.35 -7.02
C GLY A 45 8.08 -4.00 -8.04
N TYR A 46 6.90 -4.62 -7.94
CA TYR A 46 5.74 -4.29 -8.77
C TYR A 46 4.70 -3.46 -8.00
N THR A 47 3.92 -2.68 -8.75
CA THR A 47 2.81 -1.88 -8.21
C THR A 47 1.48 -2.55 -8.51
N PHE A 48 0.72 -2.89 -7.46
CA PHE A 48 -0.61 -3.47 -7.56
C PHE A 48 -1.68 -2.43 -7.26
N GLY A 49 -2.66 -2.32 -8.14
CA GLY A 49 -3.90 -1.61 -7.85
C GLY A 49 -4.85 -2.56 -7.13
N VAL A 50 -4.94 -2.48 -5.80
CA VAL A 50 -5.81 -3.33 -4.97
C VAL A 50 -7.16 -2.66 -4.78
N HIS A 51 -8.23 -3.33 -5.19
CA HIS A 51 -9.59 -2.79 -5.07
C HIS A 51 -10.05 -2.70 -3.61
N ASN A 52 -10.57 -1.55 -3.20
CA ASN A 52 -11.08 -1.32 -1.84
C ASN A 52 -12.61 -1.29 -1.71
N GLY A 53 -13.33 -1.58 -2.80
CA GLY A 53 -14.80 -1.50 -2.87
C GLY A 53 -15.30 -0.30 -3.68
N LYS A 54 -14.48 0.75 -3.80
CA LYS A 54 -14.80 1.95 -4.59
C LYS A 54 -13.77 2.26 -5.67
N GLN A 55 -12.48 2.11 -5.33
CA GLN A 55 -11.38 2.45 -6.22
C GLN A 55 -10.21 1.48 -6.05
N PHE A 56 -9.25 1.57 -6.96
CA PHE A 56 -7.99 0.84 -6.88
C PHE A 56 -6.94 1.69 -6.18
N ILE A 57 -6.45 1.21 -5.05
CA ILE A 57 -5.35 1.84 -4.32
C ILE A 57 -4.05 1.26 -4.88
N ALA A 58 -3.15 2.12 -5.32
CA ALA A 58 -1.82 1.71 -5.79
C ALA A 58 -0.94 1.37 -4.58
N VAL A 59 -0.49 0.12 -4.52
CA VAL A 59 0.39 -0.41 -3.48
C VAL A 59 1.67 -0.88 -4.17
N TYR A 60 2.79 -0.25 -3.83
CA TYR A 60 4.11 -0.71 -4.24
C TYR A 60 4.61 -1.76 -3.24
N ILE A 61 4.98 -2.94 -3.72
CA ILE A 61 5.32 -4.06 -2.85
C ILE A 61 6.82 -4.07 -2.55
N THR A 62 7.15 -4.04 -1.26
CA THR A 62 8.51 -4.20 -0.71
C THR A 62 8.69 -5.61 -0.13
N GLU A 63 9.95 -5.98 0.17
CA GLU A 63 10.29 -7.31 0.72
C GLU A 63 9.62 -7.57 2.08
N ASP A 64 9.50 -6.55 2.92
CA ASP A 64 8.87 -6.66 4.25
C ASP A 64 7.37 -7.04 4.17
N MET A 65 6.74 -6.85 3.01
CA MET A 65 5.32 -7.19 2.80
C MET A 65 5.11 -8.66 2.42
N VAL A 66 6.18 -9.43 2.18
CA VAL A 66 6.07 -10.84 1.81
C VAL A 66 5.42 -11.64 2.94
N GLY A 67 4.46 -12.50 2.59
CA GLY A 67 3.68 -13.29 3.56
C GLY A 67 2.40 -12.61 4.07
N HIS A 68 2.27 -11.29 3.88
CA HIS A 68 1.02 -10.56 4.13
C HIS A 68 0.01 -10.73 2.99
N LYS A 69 -1.23 -10.29 3.23
CA LYS A 69 -2.27 -10.26 2.18
C LYS A 69 -2.34 -8.90 1.51
N LEU A 70 -2.59 -8.88 0.20
CA LEU A 70 -2.78 -7.63 -0.57
C LEU A 70 -3.88 -6.73 0.03
N GLY A 71 -4.93 -7.32 0.59
CA GLY A 71 -6.02 -6.57 1.21
C GLY A 71 -5.64 -5.80 2.48
N GLU A 72 -4.55 -6.16 3.16
CA GLU A 72 -4.07 -5.47 4.37
C GLU A 72 -3.58 -4.05 4.06
N PHE A 73 -3.06 -3.85 2.85
CA PHE A 73 -2.54 -2.57 2.37
C PHE A 73 -3.60 -1.70 1.65
N SER A 74 -4.87 -2.13 1.66
CA SER A 74 -5.96 -1.46 0.95
C SER A 74 -7.17 -1.26 1.89
N PRO A 75 -7.21 -0.15 2.66
CA PRO A 75 -8.28 0.11 3.61
C PRO A 75 -9.63 0.30 2.89
N THR A 76 -10.66 -0.38 3.39
CA THR A 76 -12.00 -0.42 2.81
C THR A 76 -12.93 0.66 3.36
N VAL A 77 -12.78 0.98 4.65
CA VAL A 77 -13.61 1.98 5.34
C VAL A 77 -12.76 3.21 5.61
N LYS A 78 -13.29 4.38 5.30
CA LYS A 78 -12.70 5.64 5.76
C LYS A 78 -12.93 5.74 7.26
N PHE A 79 -11.86 5.65 8.04
CA PHE A 79 -11.95 5.80 9.49
C PHE A 79 -12.42 7.21 9.85
N GLY A 80 -13.63 7.33 10.38
CA GLY A 80 -14.14 8.56 10.98
C GLY A 80 -13.76 8.60 12.44
N ARG A 81 -12.88 9.52 12.84
CA ARG A 81 -12.58 9.74 14.26
C ARG A 81 -13.74 10.47 14.93
N HIS A 82 -14.19 9.98 16.07
CA HIS A 82 -15.03 10.76 16.99
C HIS A 82 -14.13 11.71 17.81
N GLY A 83 -13.50 12.66 17.13
CA GLY A 83 -12.72 13.72 17.75
C GLY A 83 -13.50 15.02 17.66
N GLY A 84 -13.84 15.64 18.79
CA GLY A 84 -14.38 16.99 18.82
C GLY A 84 -13.41 18.02 18.21
N LYS A 85 -13.79 19.31 18.22
CA LYS A 85 -13.00 20.41 17.63
C LYS A 85 -11.53 20.40 18.07
N MET A 86 -11.27 20.07 19.34
CA MET A 86 -9.93 20.03 19.94
C MET A 86 -8.96 19.03 19.25
N GLN A 87 -9.45 17.85 18.86
CA GLN A 87 -8.61 16.84 18.18
C GLN A 87 -8.27 17.28 16.75
N LYS A 88 -9.23 17.91 16.05
CA LYS A 88 -8.99 18.49 14.72
C LYS A 88 -7.95 19.60 14.76
N GLU A 89 -7.99 20.47 15.77
CA GLU A 89 -7.02 21.55 15.94
C GLU A 89 -5.61 21.01 16.25
N LEU A 90 -5.50 19.98 17.08
CA LEU A 90 -4.22 19.32 17.36
C LEU A 90 -3.65 18.64 16.11
N GLU A 91 -4.49 18.00 15.29
CA GLU A 91 -4.09 17.39 14.03
C GLU A 91 -3.70 18.43 12.97
N GLN A 92 -4.40 19.56 12.89
CA GLN A 92 -4.05 20.68 12.00
C GLN A 92 -2.71 21.29 12.40
N LYS A 93 -2.50 21.54 13.69
CA LYS A 93 -1.21 22.02 14.20
C LYS A 93 -0.08 21.02 13.96
N ALA A 94 -0.35 19.72 14.06
CA ALA A 94 0.64 18.68 13.75
C ALA A 94 0.97 18.64 12.25
N ALA A 95 -0.05 18.73 11.39
CA ALA A 95 0.12 18.75 9.94
C ALA A 95 0.91 19.99 9.47
N GLU A 96 0.61 21.18 9.99
CA GLU A 96 1.36 22.41 9.70
C GLU A 96 2.82 22.34 10.17
N LYS A 97 3.08 21.62 11.27
CA LYS A 97 4.43 21.42 11.80
C LYS A 97 5.24 20.44 10.95
N GLU A 98 4.60 19.41 10.40
CA GLU A 98 5.24 18.49 9.46
C GLU A 98 5.50 19.16 8.10
N THR A 99 4.54 19.93 7.56
CA THR A 99 4.77 20.68 6.31
C THR A 99 5.88 21.71 6.47
N GLY A 100 5.92 22.43 7.59
CA GLY A 100 7.00 23.38 7.90
C GLY A 100 8.39 22.72 8.01
N LYS A 101 8.47 21.50 8.56
CA LYS A 101 9.72 20.72 8.59
C LYS A 101 10.15 20.24 7.22
N ILE A 102 9.21 19.79 6.38
CA ILE A 102 9.48 19.35 5.00
C ILE A 102 9.92 20.53 4.13
N GLU A 103 9.35 21.71 4.33
CA GLU A 103 9.77 22.94 3.63
C GLU A 103 11.13 23.44 4.11
N ALA A 104 11.43 23.32 5.40
CA ALA A 104 12.74 23.64 5.95
C ALA A 104 13.83 22.70 5.40
N SER A 105 13.59 21.38 5.38
CA SER A 105 14.56 20.42 4.85
C SER A 105 14.80 20.61 3.34
N LYS A 106 13.74 20.88 2.56
CA LYS A 106 13.88 21.22 1.14
C LYS A 106 14.66 22.51 0.89
N LYS A 107 14.51 23.53 1.74
CA LYS A 107 15.26 24.79 1.61
C LYS A 107 16.74 24.63 1.96
N GLU A 108 17.07 23.70 2.86
CA GLU A 108 18.44 23.39 3.25
C GLU A 108 19.17 22.57 2.17
N GLU A 109 18.45 21.67 1.50
CA GLU A 109 18.98 20.83 0.41
C GLU A 109 19.19 21.62 -0.90
N VAL A 110 18.42 22.69 -1.15
CA VAL A 110 18.57 23.58 -2.33
C VAL A 110 19.67 24.64 -2.14
N LYS A 111 20.11 24.89 -0.90
CA LYS A 111 21.17 25.86 -0.59
C LYS A 111 22.60 25.27 -0.60
N LYS A 112 22.72 23.96 -0.86
CA LYS A 112 23.97 23.22 -0.91
C LYS A 112 24.28 22.83 -2.35
#